data_AF-A0A955PNW3-F1
#
_entry.id   AF-A0A955PNW3-F1
#
_cell.length_a   1.000
_cell.length_b   1.000
_cell.length_c   1.000
_cell.angle_alpha   90.00
_cell.angle_beta   90.00
_cell.angle_gamma   90.00
#
_symmetry.space_group_name_H-M   'P 1'
#
loop_
_entity.id
_entity.type
_entity.pdbx_description
1 polymer ?
#
loop_
_entity_poly.entity_id
_entity_poly.type
_entity_poly.pdbx_seq_one_letter_code
_entity_poly.pdbx_strand_id
1 'polypeptide(L)'
;EGNIDADPLFVDPANGDYHLMPGSPCIEAGTNTGLVEDFDGKGRPLGDYDMGAFEYPFLRGDIDLDGRVDDNDLMILSRDWKKVSGA
;
A
#
# COMPACT_ATOMS: atom_id res chain seq x y z
N GLU A 1 10.61 -21.40 -6.52
CA GLU A 1 10.87 -20.30 -5.56
C GLU A 1 9.77 -19.26 -5.74
N GLY A 2 9.32 -18.57 -4.70
CA GLY A 2 8.16 -17.66 -4.75
C GLY A 2 7.04 -17.97 -3.76
N ASN A 3 7.18 -19.03 -2.96
CA ASN A 3 6.34 -19.21 -1.78
C ASN A 3 7.01 -18.51 -0.60
N ILE A 4 6.22 -17.75 0.15
CA ILE A 4 6.61 -17.18 1.44
C ILE A 4 5.89 -17.94 2.55
N ASP A 5 6.61 -18.20 3.64
CA ASP A 5 6.11 -18.85 4.87
C ASP A 5 6.40 -17.91 6.05
N ALA A 6 5.80 -16.73 6.00
CA ALA A 6 5.91 -15.68 7.00
C ALA A 6 4.50 -15.12 7.27
N ASP A 7 4.30 -14.54 8.45
CA ASP A 7 3.02 -13.91 8.81
C ASP A 7 2.69 -12.79 7.80
N PRO A 8 1.54 -12.85 7.11
CA PRO A 8 1.11 -11.80 6.18
C PRO A 8 0.86 -10.45 6.85
N LEU A 9 0.75 -10.38 8.18
CA LEU A 9 0.47 -9.15 8.93
C LEU A 9 -0.84 -8.49 8.45
N PHE A 10 -1.96 -9.21 8.51
CA PHE A 10 -3.29 -8.65 8.23
C PHE A 10 -3.77 -7.71 9.34
N VAL A 11 -4.59 -6.71 8.99
CA VAL A 11 -5.17 -5.74 9.93
C VAL A 11 -6.10 -6.40 10.95
N ASP A 12 -7.11 -7.13 10.51
CA ASP A 12 -8.05 -7.84 11.39
C ASP A 12 -8.71 -9.05 10.68
N PRO A 13 -7.94 -10.14 10.48
CA PRO A 13 -8.42 -11.30 9.75
C PRO A 13 -9.55 -12.04 10.49
N ALA A 14 -9.66 -11.87 11.82
CA ALA A 14 -10.75 -12.46 12.61
C ALA A 14 -12.11 -11.85 12.28
N ASN A 15 -12.12 -10.59 11.82
CA ASN A 15 -13.32 -9.88 11.37
C ASN A 15 -13.40 -9.74 9.84
N GLY A 16 -12.50 -10.38 9.10
CA GLY A 16 -12.52 -10.40 7.63
C GLY A 16 -11.78 -9.24 6.96
N ASP A 17 -11.03 -8.44 7.72
CA ASP A 17 -10.15 -7.41 7.18
C ASP A 17 -8.77 -8.01 6.87
N TYR A 18 -8.57 -8.35 5.59
CA TYR A 18 -7.34 -8.93 5.07
C TYR A 18 -6.44 -7.90 4.38
N HIS A 19 -6.62 -6.60 4.66
CA HIS A 19 -5.63 -5.60 4.27
C HIS A 19 -4.30 -5.86 4.97
N LEU A 20 -3.20 -5.57 4.28
CA LEU A 20 -1.85 -5.72 4.81
C LEU A 20 -1.51 -4.54 5.73
N MET A 21 -0.84 -4.83 6.85
CA MET A 21 -0.22 -3.80 7.71
C MET A 21 1.12 -3.34 7.13
N PRO A 22 1.59 -2.13 7.49
CA PRO A 22 2.92 -1.67 7.13
C PRO A 22 4.01 -2.69 7.51
N GLY A 23 4.89 -3.01 6.57
CA GLY A 23 6.00 -3.96 6.78
C GLY A 23 5.62 -5.43 6.57
N SER A 24 4.42 -5.72 6.07
CA SER A 24 4.05 -7.06 5.63
C SER A 24 5.05 -7.63 4.61
N PRO A 25 5.45 -8.92 4.74
CA PRO A 25 6.28 -9.59 3.73
C PRO A 25 5.53 -9.85 2.42
N CYS A 26 4.22 -9.61 2.38
CA CYS A 26 3.38 -9.77 1.19
C CYS A 26 3.38 -8.52 0.29
N ILE A 27 3.84 -7.38 0.80
CA ILE A 27 3.92 -6.13 0.04
C ILE A 27 5.02 -6.25 -1.03
N GLU A 28 4.70 -5.87 -2.26
CA GLU A 28 5.56 -5.94 -3.46
C GLU A 28 6.14 -7.35 -3.74
N ALA A 29 5.55 -8.41 -3.16
CA ALA A 29 6.04 -9.79 -3.24
C ALA A 29 5.19 -10.70 -4.15
N GLY A 30 4.15 -10.14 -4.77
CA GLY A 30 3.21 -10.80 -5.65
C GLY A 30 3.74 -11.02 -7.07
N THR A 31 2.90 -11.65 -7.89
CA THR A 31 3.16 -11.82 -9.31
C THR A 31 2.00 -11.27 -10.12
N ASN A 32 2.26 -10.87 -11.35
CA ASN A 32 1.22 -10.50 -12.28
C ASN A 32 0.32 -11.72 -12.59
N THR A 33 -0.96 -11.61 -12.22
CA THR A 33 -1.99 -12.64 -12.48
C THR A 33 -2.92 -12.28 -13.63
N GLY A 34 -2.74 -11.11 -14.25
CA GLY A 34 -3.64 -10.56 -15.27
C GLY A 34 -4.84 -9.79 -14.71
N LEU A 35 -4.98 -9.70 -13.38
CA LEU A 35 -5.97 -8.85 -12.73
C LEU A 35 -5.51 -7.38 -12.77
N VAL A 36 -6.45 -6.48 -13.07
CA VAL A 36 -6.22 -5.03 -13.17
C VAL A 36 -6.75 -4.25 -11.97
N GLU A 37 -7.55 -4.89 -11.14
CA GLU A 37 -8.11 -4.33 -9.91
C GLU A 37 -7.95 -5.33 -8.76
N ASP A 38 -7.84 -4.83 -7.54
CA ASP A 38 -7.89 -5.59 -6.30
C ASP A 38 -9.35 -5.78 -5.82
N PHE A 39 -9.54 -6.38 -4.63
CA PHE A 39 -10.87 -6.67 -4.11
C PHE A 39 -11.67 -5.42 -3.70
N ASP A 40 -11.01 -4.29 -3.45
CA ASP A 40 -11.62 -2.98 -3.16
C ASP A 40 -11.88 -2.16 -4.44
N GLY A 41 -11.52 -2.68 -5.61
CA GLY A 41 -11.59 -1.95 -6.88
C GLY A 41 -10.45 -0.94 -7.07
N LYS A 42 -9.37 -1.04 -6.29
CA LYS A 42 -8.16 -0.24 -6.50
C LYS A 42 -7.36 -0.82 -7.65
N GLY A 43 -6.67 0.04 -8.40
CA GLY A 43 -5.83 -0.40 -9.52
C GLY A 43 -4.72 -1.35 -9.05
N ARG A 44 -4.41 -2.36 -9.85
CA ARG A 44 -3.39 -3.37 -9.54
C ARG A 44 -2.32 -3.43 -10.64
N PRO A 45 -1.02 -3.27 -10.30
CA PRO A 45 -0.47 -3.02 -8.97
C PRO A 45 -0.50 -1.53 -8.58
N LEU A 46 -0.44 -1.24 -7.28
CA LEU A 46 -0.12 0.10 -6.75
C LEU A 46 1.38 0.18 -6.42
N GLY A 47 2.23 0.02 -7.43
CA GLY A 47 3.67 -0.20 -7.26
C GLY A 47 4.09 -1.49 -7.95
N ASP A 48 4.66 -2.43 -7.21
CA ASP A 48 4.75 -3.84 -7.60
C ASP A 48 3.54 -4.63 -7.06
N TYR A 49 3.31 -5.84 -7.58
CA TYR A 49 2.16 -6.64 -7.16
C TYR A 49 2.30 -7.07 -5.70
N ASP A 50 1.22 -6.99 -4.94
CA ASP A 50 1.15 -7.59 -3.60
C ASP A 50 0.67 -9.04 -3.67
N MET A 51 1.08 -9.86 -2.70
CA MET A 51 0.45 -11.17 -2.48
C MET A 51 -0.87 -10.99 -1.75
N GLY A 52 -1.95 -11.56 -2.31
CA GLY A 52 -3.28 -11.55 -1.70
C GLY A 52 -4.32 -10.86 -2.56
N ALA A 53 -5.45 -10.53 -1.92
CA ALA A 53 -6.64 -9.98 -2.58
C ALA A 53 -6.67 -8.45 -2.63
N PHE A 54 -5.91 -7.78 -1.77
CA PHE A 54 -5.86 -6.33 -1.61
C PHE A 54 -4.47 -5.81 -1.94
N GLU A 55 -4.39 -4.63 -2.54
CA GLU A 55 -3.13 -3.89 -2.71
C GLU A 55 -2.95 -2.91 -1.54
N TYR A 56 -1.75 -2.90 -0.98
CA TYR A 56 -1.30 -1.96 0.02
C TYR A 56 -1.09 -0.60 -0.67
N PRO A 57 -1.59 0.51 -0.10
CA PRO A 57 -1.57 1.82 -0.76
C PRO A 57 -0.18 2.46 -0.65
N PHE A 58 0.84 1.85 -1.26
CA PHE A 58 2.20 2.40 -1.29
C PHE A 58 2.56 2.90 -2.69
N LEU A 59 2.19 4.15 -2.97
CA LEU A 59 2.77 4.84 -4.11
C LEU A 59 3.91 5.74 -3.61
N ARG A 60 5.10 5.61 -4.21
CA ARG A 60 6.18 6.57 -3.93
C ARG A 60 5.71 7.97 -4.31
N GLY A 61 5.62 8.85 -3.32
CA GLY A 61 5.14 10.22 -3.51
C GLY A 61 3.69 10.43 -3.11
N ASP A 62 2.95 9.37 -2.79
CA ASP A 62 1.67 9.45 -2.08
C ASP A 62 1.98 9.72 -0.60
N ILE A 63 1.89 11.00 -0.22
CA ILE A 63 2.23 11.50 1.10
C ILE A 63 1.00 11.48 2.00
N ASP A 64 -0.21 11.50 1.44
CA ASP A 64 -1.45 11.45 2.21
C ASP A 64 -2.06 10.05 2.39
N LEU A 65 -1.48 9.06 1.70
CA LEU A 65 -1.80 7.64 1.70
C LEU A 65 -3.21 7.31 1.18
N ASP A 66 -3.73 8.10 0.24
CA ASP A 66 -5.04 7.84 -0.36
C ASP A 66 -5.02 6.83 -1.52
N GLY A 67 -3.83 6.35 -1.90
CA GLY A 67 -3.61 5.42 -3.00
C GLY A 67 -3.48 6.10 -4.36
N ARG A 68 -3.27 7.42 -4.41
CA ARG A 68 -3.00 8.20 -5.62
C ARG A 68 -1.79 9.09 -5.40
N VAL A 69 -1.14 9.47 -6.50
CA VAL A 69 -0.13 10.54 -6.49
C VAL A 69 -0.74 11.73 -7.23
N ASP A 70 -1.26 12.70 -6.50
CA ASP A 70 -1.98 13.85 -7.04
C ASP A 70 -1.66 15.19 -6.35
N ASP A 71 -2.50 16.20 -6.60
CA ASP A 71 -2.30 17.53 -6.07
C ASP A 71 -2.36 17.56 -4.52
N ASN A 72 -3.07 16.62 -3.88
CA ASN A 72 -3.18 16.55 -2.42
C ASN A 72 -1.82 16.20 -1.77
N ASP A 73 -1.05 15.30 -2.40
CA ASP A 73 0.31 14.97 -1.95
C ASP A 73 1.24 16.16 -2.04
N LEU A 74 1.15 16.88 -3.15
CA LEU A 74 1.92 18.10 -3.36
C LEU A 74 1.52 19.17 -2.34
N MET A 75 0.26 19.25 -1.95
CA MET A 75 -0.21 20.15 -0.91
C MET A 75 0.36 19.79 0.46
N ILE A 76 0.47 18.51 0.83
CA ILE A 76 1.16 18.13 2.07
C ILE A 76 2.65 18.46 2.00
N LEU A 77 3.32 18.11 0.89
CA LEU A 77 4.74 18.41 0.71
C LEU A 77 5.01 19.91 0.82
N SER A 78 4.24 20.73 0.10
CA SER A 78 4.42 22.19 0.08
C SER A 78 4.08 22.85 1.42
N ARG A 79 3.06 22.34 2.13
CA ARG A 79 2.66 22.83 3.47
C ARG A 79 3.74 22.56 4.52
N ASP A 80 4.31 21.37 4.51
CA ASP A 80 5.21 20.91 5.58
C ASP A 80 6.68 20.91 5.15
N TRP A 81 7.01 21.46 3.97
CA TRP A 81 8.38 21.56 3.48
C TRP A 81 9.30 22.26 4.49
N LYS A 82 10.34 21.55 4.94
CA LYS A 82 11.30 22.00 5.96
C LYS A 82 10.69 22.37 7.32
N LYS A 83 9.46 21.96 7.60
CA LYS A 83 8.88 22.11 8.93
C LYS A 83 9.61 21.19 9.89
N VAL A 84 10.05 21.74 11.03
CA VAL A 84 10.75 21.01 12.09
C VAL A 84 9.97 21.23 13.37
N SER A 85 9.69 20.16 14.13
CA SER A 85 9.04 20.30 15.44
C SER A 85 10.05 20.80 16.48
N GLY A 86 9.82 21.99 17.05
CA GLY A 86 10.54 22.46 18.24
C GLY A 86 11.30 23.79 18.13
N ALA A 87 10.60 24.89 17.83
CA ALA A 87 11.03 26.25 18.17
C ALA A 87 9.96 26.92 19.03
#